data_AF-A0A969C3R9-F1
#
_entry.id   AF-A0A969C3R9-F1
#
_cell.length_a   1.000
_cell.length_b   1.000
_cell.length_c   1.000
_cell.angle_alpha   90.00
_cell.angle_beta   90.00
_cell.angle_gamma   90.00
#
_symmetry.space_group_name_H-M   'P 1'
#
loop_
_entity.id
_entity.type
_entity.pdbx_description
1 polymer ?
#
loop_
_entity_poly.entity_id
_entity_poly.type
_entity_poly.pdbx_seq_one_letter_code
_entity_poly.pdbx_strand_id
1 'polypeptide(L)'
;MRQGRFGEFTACSDYPKCKYIKRDTTGLKCPKCGKGEIGIKKSKRGKVFYGCTNYPKCDEVYWDKPLDEACPNCKAPYLFEKTTKKDGTVKYCNNAGCDYKLQVSDAPPSENTESQSQAK
;
A
#
# COMPACT_ATOMS: atom_id res chain seq x y z
N MET A 1 -1.65 -15.81 15.35
CA MET A 1 -2.83 -15.58 14.48
C MET A 1 -4.02 -16.31 15.09
N ARG A 2 -5.23 -15.79 14.94
CA ARG A 2 -6.47 -16.39 15.48
C ARG A 2 -7.54 -16.40 14.39
N GLN A 3 -8.47 -17.35 14.43
CA GLN A 3 -9.55 -17.46 13.45
C GLN A 3 -10.88 -17.01 14.08
N GLY A 4 -11.63 -16.18 13.37
CA GLY A 4 -12.96 -15.69 13.78
C GLY A 4 -13.97 -15.75 12.66
N ARG A 5 -15.21 -15.29 12.92
CA ARG A 5 -16.33 -15.34 11.95
C ARG A 5 -16.04 -14.63 10.61
N PHE A 6 -15.11 -13.68 10.62
CA PHE A 6 -14.74 -12.86 9.46
C PHE A 6 -13.41 -13.29 8.82
N GLY A 7 -12.83 -14.42 9.26
CA GLY A 7 -11.55 -14.94 8.78
C GLY A 7 -10.45 -14.90 9.85
N GLU A 8 -9.22 -15.10 9.41
CA GLU A 8 -8.03 -14.99 10.25
C GLU A 8 -7.73 -13.52 10.59
N PHE A 9 -7.30 -13.27 11.82
CA PHE A 9 -6.88 -11.96 12.30
C PHE A 9 -5.66 -12.06 13.22
N THR A 10 -4.90 -10.98 13.25
CA THR A 10 -3.74 -10.85 14.14
C THR A 10 -4.16 -10.18 15.45
N ALA A 11 -4.09 -10.93 16.55
CA ALA A 11 -4.41 -10.45 17.90
C ALA A 11 -3.25 -10.70 18.87
N CYS A 12 -3.29 -10.01 20.01
CA CYS A 12 -2.37 -10.21 21.13
C CYS A 12 -2.43 -11.65 21.66
N SER A 13 -1.33 -12.15 22.21
CA SER A 13 -1.22 -13.48 22.82
C SER A 13 -2.26 -13.70 23.93
N ASP A 14 -2.55 -12.66 24.73
CA ASP A 14 -3.50 -12.67 25.85
C ASP A 14 -4.98 -12.52 25.44
N TYR A 15 -5.34 -12.74 24.17
CA TYR A 15 -6.73 -12.79 23.74
C TYR A 15 -7.47 -13.96 24.44
N PRO A 16 -8.64 -13.75 25.10
CA PRO A 16 -9.59 -12.65 24.95
C PRO A 16 -9.49 -11.50 25.99
N LYS A 17 -8.54 -11.55 26.93
CA LYS A 17 -8.34 -10.49 27.93
C LYS A 17 -7.83 -9.20 27.28
N CYS A 18 -6.90 -9.33 26.32
CA CYS A 18 -6.49 -8.24 25.46
C CYS A 18 -7.27 -8.28 24.14
N LYS A 19 -8.16 -7.29 23.92
CA LYS A 19 -8.97 -7.15 22.70
C LYS A 19 -8.27 -6.37 21.58
N TYR A 20 -6.98 -6.10 21.71
CA TYR A 20 -6.21 -5.44 20.66
C TYR A 20 -6.08 -6.35 19.43
N ILE A 21 -6.50 -5.81 18.28
CA ILE A 21 -6.40 -6.47 16.97
C ILE A 21 -5.53 -5.58 16.10
N LYS A 22 -4.43 -6.13 15.59
CA LYS A 22 -3.54 -5.42 14.67
C LYS A 22 -4.30 -5.22 13.35
N ARG A 23 -4.43 -3.97 12.92
CA ARG A 23 -4.97 -3.64 11.61
C ARG A 23 -3.83 -3.67 10.60
N ASP A 24 -4.04 -4.33 9.48
CA ASP A 24 -3.08 -4.32 8.39
C ASP A 24 -3.22 -2.98 7.65
N THR A 25 -2.20 -2.14 7.75
CA THR A 25 -2.12 -0.84 7.10
C THR A 25 -0.89 -0.76 6.22
N THR A 26 -0.99 -0.06 5.09
CA THR A 26 0.14 0.13 4.17
C THR A 26 1.12 1.19 4.71
N GLY A 27 0.76 1.96 5.74
CA GLY A 27 1.58 3.05 6.28
C GLY A 27 1.54 4.34 5.44
N LEU A 28 0.93 4.28 4.24
CA LEU A 28 0.77 5.43 3.35
C LEU A 28 -0.31 6.38 3.86
N LYS A 29 -0.05 7.69 3.77
CA LYS A 29 -1.07 8.71 4.02
C LYS A 29 -2.10 8.73 2.90
N CYS A 30 -3.29 9.20 3.19
CA CYS A 30 -4.33 9.36 2.17
C CYS A 30 -4.09 10.66 1.40
N PRO A 31 -3.98 10.63 0.06
CA PRO A 31 -3.69 11.84 -0.71
C PRO A 31 -4.87 12.81 -0.73
N LYS A 32 -6.10 12.30 -0.55
CA LYS A 32 -7.33 13.09 -0.54
C LYS A 32 -7.54 13.85 0.77
N CYS A 33 -7.27 13.22 1.92
CA CYS A 33 -7.58 13.84 3.22
C CYS A 33 -6.35 14.19 4.08
N GLY A 34 -5.16 13.67 3.79
CA GLY A 34 -3.90 13.93 4.51
C GLY A 34 -3.83 13.44 5.96
N LYS A 35 -4.98 13.19 6.61
CA LYS A 35 -5.11 12.84 8.03
C LYS A 35 -5.23 11.34 8.26
N GLY A 36 -5.81 10.62 7.29
CA GLY A 36 -5.99 9.17 7.34
C GLY A 36 -4.85 8.42 6.68
N GLU A 37 -4.78 7.13 6.99
CA GLU A 37 -3.83 6.19 6.37
C GLU A 37 -4.57 5.23 5.46
N ILE A 38 -3.87 4.63 4.51
CA ILE A 38 -4.41 3.60 3.65
C ILE A 38 -4.31 2.25 4.36
N GLY A 39 -5.46 1.70 4.73
CA GLY A 39 -5.61 0.42 5.39
C GLY A 39 -6.02 -0.69 4.43
N ILE A 40 -5.57 -1.91 4.68
CA ILE A 40 -5.98 -3.11 3.96
C ILE A 40 -7.32 -3.55 4.55
N LYS A 41 -8.33 -3.63 3.68
CA LYS A 41 -9.70 -4.03 4.04
C LYS A 41 -10.17 -5.16 3.14
N LYS A 42 -11.09 -5.98 3.64
CA LYS A 42 -11.71 -7.06 2.88
C LYS A 42 -13.17 -6.74 2.63
N SER A 43 -13.59 -6.83 1.37
CA SER A 43 -14.99 -6.65 1.00
C SER A 43 -15.83 -7.84 1.48
N LYS A 44 -17.16 -7.68 1.51
CA LYS A 44 -18.11 -8.77 1.82
C LYS A 44 -17.94 -9.99 0.90
N ARG A 45 -17.44 -9.76 -0.33
CA ARG A 45 -17.17 -10.79 -1.34
C ARG A 45 -15.76 -11.41 -1.22
N GLY A 46 -14.99 -11.03 -0.19
CA GLY A 46 -13.64 -11.56 0.05
C GLY A 46 -12.52 -10.87 -0.73
N LYS A 47 -12.81 -10.00 -1.70
CA LYS A 47 -11.80 -9.22 -2.43
C LYS A 47 -11.16 -8.18 -1.49
N VAL A 48 -9.83 -8.15 -1.46
CA VAL A 48 -9.04 -7.16 -0.71
C VAL A 48 -9.07 -5.81 -1.45
N PHE A 49 -9.14 -4.74 -0.69
CA PHE A 49 -9.06 -3.37 -1.19
C PHE A 49 -8.33 -2.49 -0.18
N TYR A 50 -7.77 -1.39 -0.64
CA TYR A 50 -6.98 -0.45 0.14
C TYR A 50 -7.80 0.81 0.33
N GLY A 51 -8.25 1.08 1.55
CA GLY A 51 -9.17 2.19 1.82
C GLY A 51 -8.69 3.07 2.96
N CYS A 52 -9.06 4.34 2.92
CA CYS A 52 -8.72 5.28 3.99
C CYS A 52 -9.27 4.79 5.36
N THR A 53 -8.46 4.90 6.41
CA THR A 53 -8.85 4.62 7.79
C THR A 53 -9.81 5.66 8.35
N ASN A 54 -9.87 6.85 7.76
CA ASN A 54 -10.74 7.97 8.19
C ASN A 54 -12.16 7.92 7.61
N TYR A 55 -12.62 6.76 7.10
CA TYR A 55 -14.02 6.55 6.69
C TYR A 55 -14.96 6.73 7.90
N PRO A 56 -16.13 7.41 7.79
CA PRO A 56 -16.81 7.89 6.57
C PRO A 56 -16.40 9.29 6.08
N LYS A 57 -15.46 9.97 6.76
CA LYS A 57 -15.02 11.33 6.36
C LYS A 57 -14.18 11.35 5.09
N CYS A 58 -13.58 10.21 4.74
CA CYS A 58 -12.85 9.99 3.49
C CYS A 58 -13.29 8.66 2.87
N ASP A 59 -13.80 8.74 1.64
CA ASP A 59 -14.30 7.66 0.80
C ASP A 59 -13.24 7.15 -0.20
N GLU A 60 -11.98 7.56 -0.04
CA GLU A 60 -10.89 7.14 -0.92
C GLU A 60 -10.60 5.64 -0.79
N VAL A 61 -10.67 4.93 -1.91
CA VAL A 61 -10.50 3.48 -2.01
C VAL A 61 -9.75 3.12 -3.30
N TYR A 62 -8.84 2.16 -3.20
CA TYR A 62 -8.09 1.57 -4.30
C TYR A 62 -8.24 0.05 -4.31
N TRP A 63 -8.28 -0.53 -5.51
CA TRP A 63 -8.36 -1.98 -5.70
C TRP A 63 -6.98 -2.63 -5.75
N ASP A 64 -6.02 -1.88 -6.26
CA ASP A 64 -4.62 -2.27 -6.40
C ASP A 64 -3.82 -1.68 -5.24
N LYS A 65 -2.67 -2.29 -4.96
CA LYS A 65 -1.86 -1.94 -3.80
C LYS A 65 -1.11 -0.63 -4.07
N PRO A 66 -1.34 0.43 -3.28
CA PRO A 66 -0.56 1.65 -3.40
C PRO A 66 0.85 1.43 -2.81
N LEU A 67 1.84 2.05 -3.44
CA LEU A 67 3.26 2.04 -3.06
C LEU A 67 3.71 3.46 -2.72
N ASP A 68 4.66 3.60 -1.79
CA ASP A 68 5.28 4.87 -1.40
C ASP A 68 6.28 5.40 -2.44
N GLU A 69 5.98 5.18 -3.72
CA GLU A 69 6.82 5.58 -4.84
C GLU A 69 6.10 6.68 -5.60
N ALA A 70 6.75 7.84 -5.69
CA ALA A 70 6.23 8.96 -6.47
C ALA A 70 6.39 8.68 -7.98
N CYS A 71 5.39 9.08 -8.77
CA CYS A 71 5.49 8.91 -10.22
C CYS A 71 6.48 9.93 -10.82
N PRO A 72 7.50 9.50 -11.60
CA PRO A 72 8.48 10.42 -12.20
C PRO A 72 7.88 11.33 -13.28
N ASN A 73 6.76 10.93 -13.89
CA ASN A 73 6.14 11.69 -14.98
C ASN A 73 5.13 12.72 -14.47
N CYS A 74 4.19 12.32 -13.61
CA CYS A 74 3.10 13.20 -13.17
C CYS A 74 3.20 13.68 -11.71
N LYS A 75 4.26 13.30 -10.98
CA LYS A 75 4.46 13.64 -9.55
C LYS A 75 3.32 13.20 -8.62
N ALA A 76 2.55 12.18 -9.04
CA ALA A 76 1.56 11.56 -8.18
C ALA A 76 2.25 10.98 -6.93
N PRO A 77 1.61 11.06 -5.74
CA PRO A 77 2.21 10.63 -4.49
C PRO A 77 2.37 9.11 -4.37
N TYR A 78 1.56 8.35 -5.11
CA TYR A 78 1.54 6.88 -5.04
C TYR A 78 1.55 6.26 -6.43
N LEU A 79 2.26 5.14 -6.56
CA LEU A 79 2.14 4.19 -7.65
C LEU A 79 1.32 2.98 -7.20
N PHE A 80 0.79 2.22 -8.16
CA PHE A 80 -0.03 1.06 -7.91
C PHE A 80 0.64 -0.21 -8.42
N GLU A 81 0.64 -1.24 -7.61
CA GLU A 81 1.16 -2.57 -7.94
C GLU A 81 0.01 -3.47 -8.36
N LYS A 82 0.08 -4.02 -9.57
CA LYS A 82 -0.79 -5.10 -10.05
C LYS A 82 0.02 -6.34 -10.38
N THR A 83 -0.51 -7.51 -10.06
CA THR A 83 0.10 -8.79 -10.42
C THR A 83 -0.68 -9.41 -11.57
N THR A 84 -0.02 -9.63 -12.71
CA THR A 84 -0.61 -10.24 -13.91
C THR A 84 0.06 -11.58 -14.18
N LYS A 85 -0.71 -12.58 -14.64
CA LYS A 85 -0.18 -13.93 -14.93
C LYS A 85 0.87 -13.97 -16.05
N LYS A 86 0.83 -13.01 -16.97
CA LYS A 86 1.72 -12.95 -18.15
C LYS A 86 3.00 -12.16 -17.87
N ASP A 87 2.85 -10.99 -17.24
CA ASP A 87 3.94 -10.02 -17.10
C ASP A 87 4.50 -9.93 -15.67
N GLY A 88 3.93 -10.67 -14.71
CA GLY A 88 4.38 -10.62 -13.32
C GLY A 88 3.91 -9.37 -12.58
N THR A 89 4.75 -8.83 -11.71
CA THR A 89 4.45 -7.66 -10.87
C THR A 89 4.72 -6.37 -11.62
N VAL A 90 3.68 -5.59 -11.89
CA VAL A 90 3.75 -4.34 -12.66
C VAL A 90 3.37 -3.18 -11.77
N LYS A 91 4.21 -2.15 -11.72
CA LYS A 91 3.91 -0.85 -11.12
C LYS A 91 3.35 0.09 -12.17
N TYR A 92 2.28 0.81 -11.88
CA TYR A 92 1.69 1.77 -12.80
C TYR A 92 1.10 2.99 -12.07
N CYS A 93 0.99 4.09 -12.79
CA CYS A 93 0.30 5.28 -12.30
C CYS A 93 -1.18 5.24 -12.68
N ASN A 94 -2.07 5.66 -11.77
CA ASN A 94 -3.51 5.77 -12.01
C ASN A 94 -3.98 7.21 -12.29
N ASN A 95 -3.05 8.18 -12.37
CA ASN A 95 -3.40 9.58 -12.54
C ASN A 95 -3.93 9.86 -13.95
N ALA A 96 -4.93 10.72 -14.08
CA ALA A 96 -5.54 11.08 -15.36
C ALA A 96 -4.50 11.84 -16.22
N GLY A 97 -4.05 11.20 -17.30
CA GLY A 97 -3.01 11.75 -18.20
C GLY A 97 -1.60 11.21 -17.97
N CYS A 98 -1.43 10.16 -17.17
CA CYS A 98 -0.12 9.51 -16.99
C CYS A 98 -0.16 8.01 -17.34
N ASP A 99 0.60 7.63 -18.38
CA ASP A 99 0.70 6.23 -18.86
C ASP A 99 1.90 5.46 -18.28
N TYR A 100 2.49 5.94 -17.18
CA TYR A 100 3.68 5.33 -16.58
C TYR A 100 3.40 3.89 -16.11
N LYS A 101 4.20 2.93 -16.60
CA LYS A 101 4.15 1.50 -16.28
C LYS A 101 5.58 0.94 -16.22
N LEU A 102 5.89 0.17 -15.19
CA LEU A 102 7.20 -0.47 -14.99
C LEU A 102 7.01 -1.93 -14.57
N GLN A 103 7.71 -2.84 -15.24
CA GLN A 103 7.75 -4.27 -14.89
C GLN A 103 8.81 -4.48 -13.81
N VAL A 104 8.41 -5.00 -12.65
CA VAL A 104 9.32 -5.29 -11.53
C VAL A 104 9.71 -6.77 -11.64
N SER A 105 10.60 -7.07 -12.56
CA SER A 105 11.36 -8.32 -12.53
C SER A 105 12.45 -8.17 -11.48
N ASP A 106 12.36 -8.95 -10.41
CA ASP A 106 13.18 -8.94 -9.19
C ASP A 106 14.59 -8.34 -9.33
N ALA A 107 14.74 -7.06 -9.01
CA ALA A 107 15.98 -6.45 -8.56
C ALA A 107 15.63 -5.24 -7.67
N PRO A 108 15.98 -5.24 -6.37
CA PRO A 108 15.81 -4.05 -5.53
C PRO A 108 16.62 -2.88 -6.13
N PRO A 109 16.17 -1.62 -6.00
CA PRO A 109 17.01 -0.49 -6.32
C PRO A 109 18.18 -0.51 -5.34
N SER A 110 19.36 -0.82 -5.88
CA SER A 110 20.65 -0.56 -5.26
C SER A 110 20.68 0.88 -4.76
N GLU A 111 20.76 1.05 -3.44
CA GLU A 111 21.23 2.28 -2.82
C GLU A 111 22.64 2.57 -3.33
N ASN A 112 22.76 3.38 -4.38
CA ASN A 112 24.03 4.03 -4.71
C ASN A 112 24.12 5.32 -3.88
N THR A 113 24.45 5.18 -2.59
CA THR A 113 25.01 6.31 -1.83
C THR A 113 26.51 6.29 -2.06
N GLU A 114 26.96 6.83 -3.19
CA GLU A 114 28.34 7.27 -3.37
C GLU A 114 28.35 8.79 -3.48
N SER A 115 28.77 9.44 -2.40
CA SER A 115 29.31 10.80 -2.43
C SER A 115 30.52 10.81 -1.53
N GLN A 116 31.61 10.31 -2.09
CA GLN A 116 32.95 10.60 -1.62
C GLN A 116 33.22 12.08 -1.90
N SER A 117 33.34 12.88 -0.85
CA SER A 117 33.90 14.23 -0.95
C SER A 117 34.67 14.59 0.32
N GLN A 118 35.97 14.30 0.26
CA GLN A 118 37.08 15.16 0.65
C GLN A 118 37.08 15.80 2.05
N ALA A 119 38.08 15.45 2.86
CA ALA A 119 38.82 16.46 3.60
C ALA A 119 40.29 16.04 3.67
N LYS A 120 41.10 17.05 3.43
CA LYS A 120 42.53 17.08 3.20
C LYS A 120 43.29 17.16 4.53
#